data_AF-A0A2S6CCU9-F1
#
_entry.id   AF-A0A2S6CCU9-F1
#
_cell.length_a   1.000
_cell.length_b   1.000
_cell.length_c   1.000
_cell.angle_alpha   90.00
_cell.angle_beta   90.00
_cell.angle_gamma   90.00
#
_symmetry.space_group_name_H-M   'P 1'
#
loop_
_entity.id
_entity.type
_entity.pdbx_description
1 polymer ?
#
loop_
_entity_poly.entity_id
_entity_poly.type
_entity_poly.pdbx_seq_one_letter_code
_entity_poly.pdbx_strand_id
1 'polypeptide(L)'
;MRCLRLIDPSLGEKVLQLATRNPPPHEEIWSFFRYGAPWGGHADGEISHKIPSPPTGNMTLHRQGLLSLLAEEMGPGHAEFDKKLASYSQTSSHVTIKFTDNTSVTTNLLIACDGIHSKVRAGMFGSDSPLSKPKLSSTGAYRALIPMDTALSIGGESARLSSISFGPGGYLITYPVSNGTKLNCGA
;
A
#
# COMPACT_ATOMS: atom_id res chain seq x y z
N MET A 1 5.09 -12.71 3.74
CA MET A 1 6.03 -12.70 4.88
C MET A 1 7.46 -13.16 4.55
N ARG A 2 7.69 -14.09 3.61
CA ARG A 2 9.05 -14.58 3.27
C ARG A 2 10.09 -13.48 3.00
N CYS A 3 9.75 -12.48 2.18
CA CYS A 3 10.69 -11.39 1.85
C CYS A 3 11.22 -10.67 3.09
N LEU A 4 10.32 -10.32 4.03
CA LEU A 4 10.71 -9.66 5.28
C LEU A 4 11.63 -10.53 6.13
N ARG A 5 11.34 -11.84 6.22
CA ARG A 5 12.19 -12.80 6.95
C ARG A 5 13.56 -13.03 6.33
N LEU A 6 13.73 -12.72 5.04
CA LEU A 6 15.05 -12.76 4.38
C LEU A 6 15.89 -11.51 4.67
N ILE A 7 15.25 -10.40 5.08
CA ILE A 7 15.95 -9.18 5.52
C ILE A 7 16.37 -9.36 6.98
N ASP A 8 15.42 -9.71 7.84
CA ASP A 8 15.64 -10.04 9.25
C ASP A 8 14.62 -11.10 9.68
N PRO A 9 15.04 -12.20 10.35
CA PRO A 9 14.13 -13.28 10.73
C PRO A 9 12.92 -12.85 11.57
N SER A 10 13.03 -11.77 12.36
CA SER A 10 11.98 -11.26 13.25
C SER A 10 11.02 -10.28 12.57
N LEU A 11 11.41 -9.69 11.43
CA LEU A 11 10.68 -8.61 10.79
C LEU A 11 9.30 -9.05 10.27
N GLY A 12 9.18 -10.31 9.82
CA GLY A 12 7.91 -10.86 9.36
C GLY A 12 6.84 -10.82 10.46
N GLU A 13 7.22 -11.24 11.67
CA GLU A 13 6.36 -11.28 12.85
C GLU A 13 6.02 -9.88 13.35
N LYS A 14 6.98 -8.94 13.37
CA LYS A 14 6.75 -7.54 13.74
C LYS A 14 5.75 -6.85 12.81
N VAL A 15 5.90 -7.05 11.49
CA VAL A 15 4.93 -6.51 10.51
C VAL A 15 3.56 -7.17 10.67
N LEU A 16 3.51 -8.47 10.95
CA LEU A 16 2.25 -9.17 11.19
C LEU A 16 1.52 -8.65 12.42
N GLN A 17 2.24 -8.33 13.51
CA GLN A 17 1.67 -7.73 14.73
C GLN A 17 1.11 -6.32 14.48
N LEU A 18 1.72 -5.56 13.57
CA LEU A 18 1.24 -4.23 13.20
C LEU A 18 -0.01 -4.29 12.30
N ALA A 19 -0.23 -5.41 11.61
CA ALA A 19 -1.30 -5.55 10.61
C ALA A 19 -2.67 -5.73 11.26
N THR A 20 -3.67 -5.01 10.75
CA THR A 20 -5.07 -5.36 10.99
C THR A 20 -5.49 -6.40 9.96
N ARG A 21 -6.11 -7.48 10.43
CA ARG A 21 -6.53 -8.64 9.63
C ARG A 21 -8.04 -8.88 9.78
N ASN A 22 -8.58 -9.72 8.91
CA ASN A 22 -9.92 -10.26 9.14
C ASN A 22 -9.93 -11.11 10.44
N PRO A 23 -11.03 -11.08 11.22
CA PRO A 23 -11.16 -11.88 12.44
C PRO A 23 -11.33 -13.38 12.12
N PRO A 24 -11.12 -14.26 13.11
CA PRO A 24 -11.47 -15.68 12.99
C PRO A 24 -12.93 -15.92 12.58
N PRO A 25 -13.24 -16.93 11.75
CA PRO A 25 -12.33 -17.90 11.11
C PRO A 25 -11.88 -17.47 9.69
N HIS A 26 -11.76 -16.17 9.44
CA HIS A 26 -11.53 -15.60 8.10
C HIS A 26 -10.12 -15.03 7.90
N GLU A 27 -9.17 -15.41 8.76
CA GLU A 27 -7.82 -14.85 8.82
C GLU A 27 -7.01 -15.13 7.55
N GLU A 28 -7.39 -16.14 6.77
CA GLU A 28 -6.76 -16.49 5.49
C GLU A 28 -7.49 -15.92 4.27
N ILE A 29 -8.60 -15.21 4.45
CA ILE A 29 -9.33 -14.56 3.36
C ILE A 29 -8.74 -13.17 3.12
N TRP A 30 -8.41 -12.86 1.87
CA TRP A 30 -7.98 -11.53 1.45
C TRP A 30 -9.16 -10.57 1.29
N SER A 31 -10.21 -11.00 0.60
CA SER A 31 -11.40 -10.17 0.43
C SER A 31 -12.64 -10.99 0.12
N PHE A 32 -13.78 -10.52 0.60
CA PHE A 32 -15.11 -10.98 0.22
C PHE A 32 -15.66 -10.11 -0.89
N PHE A 33 -15.98 -10.71 -2.04
CA PHE A 33 -16.63 -10.01 -3.13
C PHE A 33 -18.13 -10.14 -2.97
N ARG A 34 -18.81 -9.00 -3.03
CA ARG A 34 -20.25 -8.88 -2.78
C ARG A 34 -20.94 -8.13 -3.90
N TYR A 35 -22.19 -8.48 -4.15
CA TYR A 35 -23.08 -7.60 -4.88
C TYR A 35 -23.40 -6.39 -3.99
N GLY A 36 -23.20 -5.17 -4.50
CA GLY A 36 -23.52 -3.92 -3.81
C GLY A 36 -24.85 -3.29 -4.23
N ALA A 37 -25.66 -4.04 -4.97
CA ALA A 37 -27.03 -3.74 -5.35
C ALA A 37 -27.69 -5.04 -5.86
N PRO A 38 -29.03 -5.16 -5.81
CA PRO A 38 -29.71 -6.29 -6.42
C PRO A 38 -29.47 -6.33 -7.93
N TRP A 39 -28.90 -7.42 -8.44
CA TRP A 39 -28.58 -7.55 -9.86
C TRP A 39 -28.46 -9.01 -10.29
N GLY A 40 -29.00 -9.37 -11.46
CA GLY A 40 -28.87 -10.71 -12.03
C GLY A 40 -29.48 -11.83 -11.19
N GLY A 41 -30.48 -11.53 -10.36
CA GLY A 41 -31.09 -12.50 -9.43
C GLY A 41 -30.38 -12.61 -8.08
N HIS A 42 -29.29 -11.86 -7.86
CA HIS A 42 -28.59 -11.78 -6.59
C HIS A 42 -29.11 -10.65 -5.72
N ALA A 43 -29.14 -10.89 -4.40
CA ALA A 43 -29.54 -9.88 -3.43
C ALA A 43 -28.40 -8.89 -3.14
N ASP A 44 -28.75 -7.71 -2.62
CA ASP A 44 -27.77 -6.78 -2.08
C ASP A 44 -27.00 -7.42 -0.89
N GLY A 45 -25.69 -7.21 -0.85
CA GLY A 45 -24.78 -7.76 0.15
C GLY A 45 -24.42 -9.24 -0.01
N GLU A 46 -25.04 -9.94 -0.98
CA GLU A 46 -24.79 -11.35 -1.26
C GLU A 46 -23.32 -11.57 -1.65
N ILE A 47 -22.67 -12.57 -1.03
CA ILE A 47 -21.28 -12.91 -1.32
C ILE A 47 -21.23 -13.69 -2.63
N SER A 48 -20.57 -13.13 -3.64
CA SER A 48 -20.30 -13.84 -4.89
C SER A 48 -19.07 -14.73 -4.77
N HIS A 49 -17.98 -14.23 -4.19
CA HIS A 49 -16.71 -14.94 -4.09
C HIS A 49 -15.98 -14.62 -2.79
N LYS A 50 -15.13 -15.56 -2.36
CA LYS A 50 -14.13 -15.36 -1.31
C LYS A 50 -12.77 -15.58 -1.93
N ILE A 51 -11.88 -14.60 -1.83
CA ILE A 51 -10.53 -14.74 -2.36
C ILE A 51 -9.59 -15.14 -1.23
N PRO A 52 -9.10 -16.40 -1.17
CA PRO A 52 -8.15 -16.83 -0.16
C PRO A 52 -6.74 -16.28 -0.46
N SER A 53 -5.98 -16.01 0.60
CA SER A 53 -4.56 -15.68 0.57
C SER A 53 -3.85 -16.23 1.80
N PRO A 54 -3.78 -17.56 1.96
CA PRO A 54 -3.10 -18.16 3.10
C PRO A 54 -1.60 -17.85 3.08
N PRO A 55 -0.95 -17.76 4.26
CA PRO A 55 -1.54 -17.93 5.59
C PRO A 55 -2.04 -16.61 6.22
N THR A 56 -1.92 -15.48 5.52
CA THR A 56 -2.08 -14.15 6.13
C THR A 56 -3.42 -13.49 5.87
N GLY A 57 -4.12 -13.89 4.81
CA GLY A 57 -5.33 -13.23 4.33
C GLY A 57 -5.09 -11.76 4.04
N ASN A 58 -6.07 -10.92 4.38
CA ASN A 58 -5.92 -9.48 4.30
C ASN A 58 -4.98 -8.96 5.39
N MET A 59 -4.08 -8.05 5.01
CA MET A 59 -3.25 -7.29 5.95
C MET A 59 -3.28 -5.82 5.59
N THR A 60 -3.84 -5.01 6.47
CA THR A 60 -3.88 -3.56 6.32
C THR A 60 -2.97 -2.92 7.36
N LEU A 61 -2.15 -1.98 6.92
CA LEU A 61 -1.11 -1.35 7.71
C LEU A 61 -1.16 0.16 7.47
N HIS A 62 -0.93 0.95 8.50
CA HIS A 62 -0.66 2.36 8.31
C HIS A 62 0.76 2.52 7.75
N ARG A 63 0.91 3.20 6.61
CA ARG A 63 2.21 3.35 5.93
C ARG A 63 3.29 3.92 6.86
N GLN A 64 2.94 4.91 7.67
CA GLN A 64 3.88 5.50 8.62
C GLN A 64 4.35 4.48 9.66
N GLY A 65 3.44 3.64 10.19
CA GLY A 65 3.81 2.62 11.17
C GLY A 65 4.77 1.58 10.58
N LEU A 66 4.53 1.16 9.34
CA LEU A 66 5.45 0.24 8.64
C LEU A 66 6.81 0.89 8.41
N LEU A 67 6.85 2.16 7.98
CA LEU A 67 8.11 2.86 7.75
C LEU A 67 8.89 3.12 9.04
N SER A 68 8.21 3.47 10.13
CA SER A 68 8.83 3.62 11.45
C SER A 68 9.46 2.31 11.91
N LEU A 69 8.71 1.19 11.82
CA LEU A 69 9.24 -0.13 12.15
C LEU A 69 10.47 -0.46 11.31
N LEU A 70 10.42 -0.27 9.99
CA LEU A 70 11.58 -0.54 9.12
C LEU A 70 12.78 0.35 9.44
N ALA A 71 12.55 1.63 9.78
CA ALA A 71 13.63 2.56 10.14
C ALA A 71 14.27 2.20 11.49
N GLU A 72 13.47 1.76 12.46
CA GLU A 72 13.96 1.26 13.75
C GLU A 72 14.83 0.01 13.57
N GLU A 73 14.38 -0.96 12.77
CA GLU A 73 15.13 -2.19 12.48
C GLU A 73 16.43 -1.93 11.69
N MET A 74 16.42 -0.95 10.78
CA MET A 74 17.62 -0.56 10.03
C MET A 74 18.66 0.11 10.92
N GLY A 75 18.25 0.76 12.01
CA GLY A 75 19.13 1.50 12.90
C GLY A 75 19.70 2.81 12.29
N PRO A 76 20.42 3.61 13.09
CA PRO A 76 20.96 4.89 12.66
C PRO A 76 22.12 4.73 11.66
N GLY A 77 22.41 5.79 10.91
CA GLY A 77 23.58 5.87 10.02
C GLY A 77 23.38 5.33 8.59
N HIS A 78 22.22 4.76 8.29
CA HIS A 78 21.91 4.19 6.97
C HIS A 78 21.05 5.09 6.07
N ALA A 79 20.59 6.23 6.60
CA ALA A 79 19.78 7.19 5.86
C ALA A 79 20.29 8.62 6.06
N GLU A 80 20.41 9.35 4.96
CA GLU A 80 20.61 10.79 4.95
C GLU A 80 19.32 11.46 4.46
N PHE A 81 18.71 12.27 5.33
CA PHE A 81 17.51 13.04 4.99
C PHE A 81 17.86 14.40 4.40
N ASP A 82 16.86 15.13 3.92
CA ASP A 82 17.02 16.43 3.24
C ASP A 82 17.89 16.39 1.97
N LYS A 83 18.17 15.18 1.46
CA LYS A 83 18.89 14.91 0.20
C LYS A 83 17.93 14.75 -0.97
N LYS A 84 17.50 15.86 -1.57
CA LYS A 84 16.69 15.82 -2.79
C LYS A 84 17.57 15.72 -4.03
N LEU A 85 17.35 14.69 -4.85
CA LEU A 85 18.07 14.50 -6.11
C LEU A 85 17.83 15.67 -7.08
N ALA A 86 18.92 16.32 -7.50
CA ALA A 86 18.90 17.33 -8.55
C ALA A 86 19.19 16.70 -9.93
N SER A 87 20.25 15.91 -10.02
CA SER A 87 20.66 15.21 -11.24
C SER A 87 21.61 14.05 -10.92
N TYR A 88 21.86 13.20 -11.91
CA TYR A 88 22.91 12.19 -11.83
C TYR A 88 23.63 12.08 -13.19
N SER A 89 24.85 11.57 -13.17
CA SER A 89 25.64 11.23 -14.35
C SER A 89 26.32 9.88 -14.13
N GLN A 90 26.55 9.11 -15.18
CA GLN A 90 27.17 7.79 -15.08
C GLN A 90 28.31 7.61 -16.08
N THR A 91 29.30 6.81 -15.68
CA THR A 91 30.33 6.23 -16.53
C THR A 91 30.06 4.73 -16.69
N SER A 92 31.00 3.98 -17.25
CA SER A 92 30.90 2.52 -17.33
C SER A 92 30.95 1.81 -15.98
N SER A 93 31.44 2.46 -14.92
CA SER A 93 31.71 1.83 -13.62
C SER A 93 31.15 2.57 -12.40
N HIS A 94 30.70 3.81 -12.58
CA HIS A 94 30.25 4.67 -11.47
C HIS A 94 29.06 5.54 -11.86
N VAL A 95 28.31 5.94 -10.84
CA VAL A 95 27.23 6.92 -10.89
C VAL A 95 27.53 8.02 -9.88
N THR A 96 27.54 9.27 -10.34
CA THR A 96 27.64 10.45 -9.48
C THR A 96 26.27 11.10 -9.36
N ILE A 97 25.83 11.28 -8.13
CA ILE A 97 24.55 11.84 -7.72
C ILE A 97 24.80 13.26 -7.22
N LYS A 98 24.01 14.23 -7.70
CA LYS A 98 24.03 15.61 -7.22
C LYS A 98 22.71 15.94 -6.54
N PHE A 99 22.79 16.54 -5.35
CA PHE A 99 21.64 16.94 -4.56
C PHE A 99 21.39 18.44 -4.64
N THR A 100 20.19 18.89 -4.28
CA THR A 100 19.80 20.31 -4.33
C THR A 100 20.51 21.17 -3.29
N ASP A 101 21.11 20.56 -2.26
CA ASP A 101 21.93 21.24 -1.24
C ASP A 101 23.39 21.46 -1.70
N ASN A 102 23.68 21.21 -2.98
CA ASN A 102 25.00 21.26 -3.61
C ASN A 102 25.98 20.17 -3.16
N THR A 103 25.56 19.20 -2.36
CA THR A 103 26.38 18.02 -2.06
C THR A 103 26.30 16.98 -3.19
N SER A 104 27.28 16.08 -3.23
CA SER A 104 27.34 15.00 -4.22
C SER A 104 27.92 13.72 -3.64
N VAL A 105 27.48 12.59 -4.17
CA VAL A 105 27.98 11.25 -3.81
C VAL A 105 28.27 10.45 -5.07
N THR A 106 29.39 9.71 -5.09
CA THR A 106 29.73 8.78 -6.18
C THR A 106 29.66 7.34 -5.66
N THR A 107 29.01 6.46 -6.42
CA THR A 107 28.79 5.04 -6.08
C THR A 107 28.92 4.18 -7.34
N ASN A 108 29.01 2.85 -7.19
CA ASN A 108 29.00 1.91 -8.31
C ASN A 108 27.59 1.62 -8.84
N LEU A 109 26.56 1.78 -7.99
CA LEU A 109 25.16 1.49 -8.33
C LEU A 109 24.21 2.50 -7.69
N LEU A 110 23.23 2.95 -8.47
CA LEU A 110 22.10 3.75 -8.00
C LEU A 110 20.80 2.94 -8.16
N ILE A 111 20.13 2.66 -7.04
CA ILE A 111 18.77 2.11 -7.03
C ILE A 111 17.80 3.25 -6.71
N ALA A 112 16.90 3.57 -7.65
CA ALA A 112 15.97 4.67 -7.51
C ALA A 112 14.61 4.20 -6.94
N CYS A 113 14.35 4.58 -5.68
CA CYS A 113 13.07 4.35 -5.00
C CYS A 113 12.29 5.66 -4.79
N ASP A 114 12.39 6.60 -5.74
CA ASP A 114 11.96 8.01 -5.65
C ASP A 114 10.51 8.27 -6.14
N GLY A 115 9.70 7.23 -6.26
CA GLY A 115 8.25 7.31 -6.39
C GLY A 115 7.71 7.72 -7.77
N ILE A 116 6.41 8.07 -7.80
CA ILE A 116 5.66 8.28 -9.05
C ILE A 116 6.18 9.47 -9.88
N HIS A 117 6.84 10.45 -9.26
CA HIS A 117 7.45 11.60 -9.93
C HIS A 117 8.98 11.49 -10.03
N SER A 118 9.49 10.26 -10.18
CA SER A 118 10.92 9.93 -10.22
C SER A 118 11.75 10.87 -11.11
N LYS A 119 12.78 11.48 -10.50
CA LYS A 119 13.78 12.30 -11.19
C LYS A 119 14.77 11.41 -11.94
N VAL A 120 15.06 10.22 -11.41
CA VAL A 120 15.93 9.25 -12.10
C VAL A 120 15.28 8.80 -13.40
N ARG A 121 14.00 8.41 -13.36
CA ARG A 121 13.26 8.02 -14.58
C ARG A 121 13.21 9.14 -15.61
N ALA A 122 13.03 10.39 -15.18
CA ALA A 122 13.09 11.55 -16.06
C ALA A 122 14.48 11.76 -16.68
N GLY A 123 15.56 11.49 -15.94
CA GLY A 123 16.93 11.52 -16.47
C GLY A 123 17.20 10.42 -17.52
N MET A 124 16.62 9.23 -17.34
CA MET A 124 16.80 8.10 -18.27
C MET A 124 16.10 8.32 -19.62
N PHE A 125 14.87 8.84 -19.61
CA PHE A 125 14.04 8.94 -20.82
C PHE A 125 13.88 10.38 -21.34
N GLY A 126 14.44 11.37 -20.67
CA GLY A 126 14.24 12.79 -20.93
C GLY A 126 13.00 13.35 -20.24
N SER A 127 13.09 14.58 -19.72
CA SER A 127 12.03 15.22 -18.92
C SER A 127 10.72 15.43 -19.67
N ASP A 128 10.79 15.61 -20.99
CA ASP A 128 9.62 15.86 -21.84
C ASP A 128 8.99 14.57 -22.37
N SER A 129 9.68 13.44 -22.24
CA SER A 129 9.18 12.14 -22.69
C SER A 129 7.94 11.72 -21.90
N PRO A 130 6.89 11.22 -22.58
CA PRO A 130 5.76 10.58 -21.91
C PRO A 130 6.14 9.40 -21.02
N LEU A 131 7.28 8.74 -21.27
CA LEU A 131 7.80 7.64 -20.44
C LEU A 131 8.23 8.09 -19.04
N SER A 132 8.55 9.38 -18.89
CA SER A 132 8.99 9.97 -17.63
C SER A 132 7.83 10.38 -16.73
N LYS A 133 6.64 10.61 -17.31
CA LYS A 133 5.50 11.26 -16.65
C LYS A 133 4.42 10.25 -16.26
N PRO A 134 3.81 10.37 -15.06
CA PRO A 134 2.61 9.61 -14.76
C PRO A 134 1.44 10.06 -15.64
N LYS A 135 0.50 9.14 -15.88
CA LYS A 135 -0.74 9.43 -16.61
C LYS A 135 -1.90 9.41 -15.65
N LEU A 136 -2.81 10.38 -15.79
CA LEU A 136 -4.06 10.41 -15.06
C LEU A 136 -4.94 9.25 -15.54
N SER A 137 -5.48 8.44 -14.61
CA SER A 137 -6.37 7.31 -14.94
C SER A 137 -7.82 7.73 -15.19
N SER A 138 -8.15 9.01 -15.01
CA SER A 138 -9.52 9.55 -15.04
C SER A 138 -10.48 8.87 -14.05
N THR A 139 -9.95 8.20 -13.03
CA THR A 139 -10.69 7.59 -11.93
C THR A 139 -10.31 8.28 -10.64
N GLY A 140 -11.30 8.77 -9.90
CA GLY A 140 -11.13 9.26 -8.53
C GLY A 140 -11.56 8.20 -7.52
N ALA A 141 -11.19 8.39 -6.26
CA ALA A 141 -11.73 7.60 -5.16
C ALA A 141 -12.06 8.51 -3.97
N TYR A 142 -13.27 8.41 -3.44
CA TYR A 142 -13.65 8.97 -2.15
C TYR A 142 -13.12 8.06 -1.06
N ARG A 143 -12.59 8.64 0.01
CA ARG A 143 -12.03 7.89 1.14
C ARG A 143 -12.56 8.41 2.46
N ALA A 144 -12.92 7.49 3.34
CA ALA A 144 -13.37 7.80 4.69
C ALA A 144 -12.87 6.75 5.69
N LEU A 145 -12.79 7.17 6.95
CA LEU A 145 -12.64 6.28 8.10
C LEU A 145 -13.89 6.40 8.95
N ILE A 146 -14.53 5.27 9.22
CA ILE A 146 -15.74 5.20 10.03
C ILE A 146 -15.42 4.46 11.33
N PRO A 147 -15.81 4.94 12.52
CA PRO A 147 -15.70 4.17 13.75
C PRO A 147 -16.40 2.81 13.60
N MET A 148 -15.79 1.72 14.11
CA MET A 148 -16.31 0.37 13.88
C MET A 148 -17.73 0.20 14.45
N ASP A 149 -18.05 0.78 15.61
CA ASP A 149 -19.39 0.69 16.20
C ASP A 149 -20.46 1.30 15.29
N THR A 150 -20.16 2.45 14.65
CA THR A 150 -21.03 3.05 13.64
C THR A 150 -21.16 2.15 12.42
N ALA A 151 -20.05 1.59 11.93
CA ALA A 151 -20.08 0.69 10.78
C ALA A 151 -20.91 -0.59 11.04
N LEU A 152 -20.79 -1.17 12.24
CA LEU A 152 -21.57 -2.34 12.67
C LEU A 152 -23.06 -2.04 12.77
N SER A 153 -23.43 -0.85 13.25
CA SER A 153 -24.85 -0.46 13.34
C SER A 153 -25.55 -0.36 11.98
N ILE A 154 -24.78 -0.22 10.89
CA ILE A 154 -25.29 -0.10 9.52
C ILE A 154 -25.12 -1.42 8.74
N GLY A 155 -23.90 -1.95 8.70
CA GLY A 155 -23.52 -3.10 7.87
C GLY A 155 -23.45 -4.44 8.59
N GLY A 156 -23.76 -4.47 9.90
CA GLY A 156 -23.62 -5.66 10.73
C GLY A 156 -22.19 -6.21 10.73
N GLU A 157 -22.05 -7.51 11.01
CA GLU A 157 -20.75 -8.18 11.13
C GLU A 157 -19.89 -8.13 9.84
N SER A 158 -20.50 -7.87 8.69
CA SER A 158 -19.75 -7.71 7.44
C SER A 158 -18.75 -6.54 7.48
N ALA A 159 -18.99 -5.53 8.32
CA ALA A 159 -18.09 -4.39 8.54
C ALA A 159 -16.72 -4.82 9.13
N ARG A 160 -16.63 -5.98 9.78
CA ARG A 160 -15.36 -6.51 10.29
C ARG A 160 -14.53 -7.22 9.23
N LEU A 161 -15.04 -7.37 8.02
CA LEU A 161 -14.43 -8.15 6.94
C LEU A 161 -13.96 -7.22 5.82
N SER A 162 -12.74 -7.45 5.33
CA SER A 162 -12.27 -6.90 4.07
C SER A 162 -13.23 -7.33 2.95
N SER A 163 -13.92 -6.38 2.34
CA SER A 163 -14.95 -6.62 1.33
C SER A 163 -14.82 -5.67 0.16
N ILE A 164 -15.13 -6.17 -1.04
CA ILE A 164 -15.35 -5.37 -2.25
C ILE A 164 -16.79 -5.59 -2.69
N SER A 165 -17.61 -4.56 -2.56
CA SER A 165 -19.01 -4.55 -3.00
C SER A 165 -19.10 -3.87 -4.35
N PHE A 166 -19.39 -4.62 -5.41
CA PHE A 166 -19.45 -4.08 -6.78
C PHE A 166 -20.90 -3.83 -7.21
N GLY A 167 -21.10 -2.78 -8.01
CA GLY A 167 -22.40 -2.43 -8.58
C GLY A 167 -22.25 -1.75 -9.94
N PRO A 168 -23.36 -1.36 -10.59
CA PRO A 168 -23.30 -0.67 -11.87
C PRO A 168 -22.49 0.64 -11.76
N GLY A 169 -21.39 0.74 -12.52
CA GLY A 169 -20.59 1.96 -12.62
C GLY A 169 -19.54 2.18 -11.53
N GLY A 170 -19.38 1.28 -10.56
CA GLY A 170 -18.37 1.43 -9.50
C GLY A 170 -18.33 0.30 -8.49
N TYR A 171 -17.48 0.46 -7.47
CA TYR A 171 -17.40 -0.47 -6.35
C TYR A 171 -17.03 0.27 -5.07
N LEU A 172 -17.44 -0.29 -3.93
CA LEU A 172 -17.01 0.13 -2.61
C LEU A 172 -16.06 -0.92 -2.04
N ILE A 173 -14.83 -0.52 -1.73
CA ILE A 173 -13.90 -1.33 -0.94
C ILE A 173 -13.97 -0.91 0.53
N THR A 174 -14.13 -1.89 1.42
CA THR A 174 -14.10 -1.69 2.86
C THR A 174 -13.16 -2.67 3.52
N TYR A 175 -12.45 -2.27 4.56
CA TYR A 175 -11.65 -3.18 5.38
C TYR A 175 -11.34 -2.58 6.75
N PRO A 176 -11.26 -3.42 7.80
CA PRO A 176 -10.88 -2.96 9.12
C PRO A 176 -9.45 -2.44 9.13
N VAL A 177 -9.22 -1.40 9.92
CA VAL A 177 -7.91 -0.80 10.20
C VAL A 177 -7.81 -0.48 11.70
N SER A 178 -6.62 -0.06 12.16
CA SER A 178 -6.41 0.34 13.56
C SER A 178 -6.85 -0.74 14.55
N ASN A 179 -6.41 -1.98 14.31
CA ASN A 179 -6.74 -3.18 15.09
C ASN A 179 -8.25 -3.45 15.17
N GLY A 180 -8.98 -3.11 14.09
CA GLY A 180 -10.42 -3.35 13.96
C GLY A 180 -11.30 -2.30 14.62
N THR A 181 -10.74 -1.20 15.12
CA THR A 181 -11.51 -0.11 15.76
C THR A 181 -12.13 0.86 14.76
N LYS A 182 -11.67 0.84 13.50
CA LYS A 182 -12.19 1.68 12.41
C LYS A 182 -12.33 0.87 11.12
N LEU A 183 -13.27 1.26 10.29
CA LEU A 183 -13.47 0.76 8.93
C LEU A 183 -12.92 1.79 7.94
N ASN A 184 -11.97 1.40 7.09
CA ASN A 184 -11.61 2.20 5.92
C ASN A 184 -12.63 1.93 4.82
N CYS A 185 -13.12 3.00 4.19
CA CYS A 185 -14.00 2.95 3.02
C CYS A 185 -13.34 3.65 1.83
N GLY A 186 -13.45 3.05 0.64
CA GLY A 186 -13.01 3.63 -0.63
C GLY A 186 -14.03 3.37 -1.73
N ALA A 187 -14.46 4.38 -2.47
CA ALA A 187 -15.41 4.26 -3.58
C ALA A 187 -14.97 5.09 -4.79
#